data_AF-A0A0R3SUR8-F1
#
_entry.id   AF-A0A0R3SUR8-F1
#
_cell.length_a   1.000
_cell.length_b   1.000
_cell.length_c   1.000
_cell.angle_alpha   90.00
_cell.angle_beta   90.00
_cell.angle_gamma   90.00
#
_symmetry.space_group_name_H-M   'P 1'
#
loop_
_entity.id
_entity.type
_entity.pdbx_description
1 polymer ?
#
loop_
_entity_poly.entity_id
_entity_poly.type
_entity_poly.pdbx_seq_one_letter_code
_entity_poly.pdbx_strand_id
1 'polypeptide(L)'
;MSCLDPTQQILEEKREIKRKCELLLKIYDEGRIEKMKDAISKYKVAARAALVEWIEYADEPKPDPALLIQNAGFDPEILDLLTAD
;
A
#
# COMPACT_ATOMS: atom_id res chain seq x y z
N MET A 1 -17.45 -14.97 -33.78
CA MET A 1 -17.81 -14.36 -32.47
C MET A 1 -19.21 -14.84 -32.14
N SER A 2 -19.35 -15.80 -31.22
CA SER A 2 -20.67 -16.23 -30.75
C SER A 2 -21.14 -15.20 -29.73
N CYS A 3 -22.15 -14.42 -30.09
CA CYS A 3 -22.89 -13.58 -29.17
C CYS A 3 -23.71 -14.52 -28.27
N LEU A 4 -23.28 -14.67 -27.02
CA LEU A 4 -24.04 -15.37 -25.99
C LEU A 4 -25.45 -14.79 -25.93
N ASP A 5 -26.46 -15.65 -25.76
CA ASP A 5 -27.82 -15.16 -25.56
C ASP A 5 -27.93 -14.39 -24.22
N PRO A 6 -28.93 -13.52 -24.06
CA PRO A 6 -29.06 -12.68 -22.87
C PRO A 6 -29.08 -13.44 -21.55
N THR A 7 -29.58 -14.69 -21.53
CA THR A 7 -29.60 -15.53 -20.33
C THR A 7 -28.20 -16.02 -19.98
N GLN A 8 -27.40 -16.39 -20.99
CA GLN A 8 -26.02 -16.82 -20.80
C GLN A 8 -25.13 -15.67 -20.30
N GLN A 9 -25.32 -14.46 -20.83
CA GLN A 9 -24.63 -13.26 -20.34
C GLN A 9 -24.93 -13.00 -18.86
N ILE A 10 -26.20 -13.05 -18.45
CA ILE A 10 -26.61 -12.86 -17.05
C ILE A 10 -25.99 -13.94 -16.15
N LEU A 11 -25.89 -15.19 -16.61
CA LEU A 11 -25.28 -16.26 -15.83
C LEU A 11 -23.77 -16.08 -15.66
N GLU A 12 -23.07 -15.58 -16.68
CA GLU A 12 -21.64 -15.25 -16.58
C GLU A 12 -21.40 -14.08 -15.62
N GLU A 13 -22.20 -13.02 -15.70
CA GLU A 13 -22.14 -11.89 -14.77
C GLU A 13 -22.35 -12.35 -13.32
N LYS A 14 -23.35 -13.21 -13.07
CA LYS A 14 -23.61 -13.77 -11.74
C LYS A 14 -22.46 -14.64 -11.23
N ARG A 15 -21.82 -15.43 -12.10
CA ARG A 15 -20.62 -16.21 -11.74
C ARG A 15 -19.45 -15.31 -11.37
N GLU A 16 -19.23 -14.25 -12.12
CA GLU A 16 -18.16 -13.30 -11.85
C GLU A 16 -18.40 -12.54 -10.54
N ILE A 17 -19.64 -12.11 -10.27
CA ILE A 17 -20.01 -11.51 -8.98
C ILE A 17 -19.75 -12.49 -7.84
N LYS A 18 -20.20 -13.74 -7.96
CA LYS A 18 -19.96 -14.78 -6.93
C LYS A 18 -18.47 -14.95 -6.66
N ARG A 19 -17.64 -15.05 -7.71
CA ARG A 19 -16.18 -15.17 -7.60
C ARG A 19 -15.56 -13.98 -6.86
N LYS A 20 -15.99 -12.75 -7.16
CA LYS A 20 -15.52 -11.55 -6.47
C LYS A 20 -15.91 -11.56 -4.99
N CYS A 21 -17.14 -11.95 -4.67
CA CYS A 21 -17.59 -12.07 -3.29
C CYS A 21 -16.80 -13.13 -2.51
N GLU A 22 -16.56 -14.31 -3.10
CA GLU A 22 -15.73 -15.36 -2.50
C GLU A 22 -14.29 -14.89 -2.26
N LEU A 23 -13.72 -14.12 -3.18
CA LEU A 23 -12.39 -13.53 -3.00
C LEU A 23 -12.37 -12.52 -1.83
N LEU A 24 -13.38 -11.65 -1.73
CA LEU A 24 -13.50 -10.69 -0.64
C LEU A 24 -13.65 -11.39 0.72
N LEU A 25 -14.49 -12.43 0.79
CA LEU A 25 -14.64 -13.25 2.00
C LEU A 25 -13.31 -13.87 2.40
N LYS A 26 -12.58 -14.47 1.44
CA LYS A 26 -11.26 -15.03 1.70
C LYS A 26 -10.26 -13.98 2.22
N ILE A 27 -10.24 -12.78 1.63
CA ILE A 27 -9.38 -11.67 2.07
C ILE A 27 -9.68 -11.30 3.53
N TYR A 28 -10.97 -11.26 3.89
CA TYR A 28 -11.45 -10.95 5.23
C TYR A 28 -11.11 -12.07 6.23
N ASP A 29 -11.46 -13.31 5.93
CA ASP A 29 -11.24 -14.47 6.81
C ASP A 29 -9.75 -14.70 7.11
N GLU A 30 -8.89 -14.46 6.11
CA GLU A 30 -7.44 -14.55 6.28
C GLU A 30 -6.83 -13.32 6.99
N GLY A 31 -7.63 -12.28 7.28
CA GLY A 31 -7.20 -11.03 7.92
C GLY A 31 -6.08 -10.33 7.14
N ARG A 32 -6.10 -10.40 5.81
CA ARG A 32 -4.97 -9.98 4.96
C ARG A 32 -4.74 -8.48 5.03
N ILE A 33 -5.81 -7.69 5.14
CA ILE A 33 -5.72 -6.23 5.20
C ILE A 33 -5.04 -5.80 6.51
N GLU A 34 -5.43 -6.39 7.64
CA GLU A 34 -4.86 -6.11 8.95
C GLU A 34 -3.38 -6.49 9.01
N LYS A 35 -3.04 -7.67 8.48
CA LYS A 35 -1.65 -8.13 8.38
C LYS A 35 -0.80 -7.20 7.50
N MET A 36 -1.34 -6.75 6.37
CA MET A 36 -0.66 -5.79 5.50
C MET A 36 -0.47 -4.44 6.20
N LYS A 37 -1.48 -3.93 6.89
CA LYS A 37 -1.40 -2.66 7.65
C LYS A 37 -0.34 -2.75 8.76
N ASP A 38 -0.31 -3.84 9.51
CA ASP A 38 0.69 -4.07 10.56
C ASP A 38 2.11 -4.14 9.96
N ALA A 39 2.30 -4.88 8.86
CA ALA A 39 3.57 -4.93 8.15
C ALA A 39 4.02 -3.55 7.66
N ILE A 40 3.13 -2.79 7.01
CA ILE A 40 3.41 -1.42 6.56
C ILE A 40 3.83 -0.53 7.73
N SER A 41 3.11 -0.60 8.86
CA SER A 41 3.45 0.17 10.07
C SER A 41 4.86 -0.16 10.58
N LYS A 42 5.21 -1.44 10.67
CA LYS A 42 6.55 -1.89 11.10
C LYS A 42 7.65 -1.40 10.17
N TYR A 43 7.47 -1.54 8.86
CA TYR A 43 8.44 -1.07 7.88
C TYR A 43 8.59 0.45 7.90
N LYS A 44 7.50 1.18 8.09
CA LYS A 44 7.51 2.64 8.22
C LYS A 44 8.33 3.10 9.41
N VAL A 45 8.12 2.48 10.58
CA VAL A 45 8.90 2.77 11.79
C VAL A 45 10.38 2.46 11.57
N ALA A 46 10.71 1.29 11.01
CA ALA A 46 12.08 0.90 10.75
C ALA A 46 12.78 1.84 9.75
N ALA A 47 12.08 2.24 8.68
CA ALA A 47 12.61 3.17 7.68
C ALA A 47 12.87 4.56 8.28
N ARG A 48 11.97 5.07 9.12
CA ARG A 48 12.20 6.32 9.86
C ARG A 48 13.41 6.24 10.77
N ALA A 49 13.55 5.15 11.54
CA ALA A 49 14.70 4.96 12.42
C ALA A 49 16.01 4.95 11.62
N ALA A 50 16.07 4.20 10.51
CA ALA A 50 17.23 4.17 9.64
C ALA A 50 17.54 5.55 9.02
N LEU A 51 16.51 6.31 8.65
CA LEU A 51 16.66 7.67 8.13
C LEU A 51 17.24 8.62 9.18
N VAL A 52 16.75 8.57 10.42
CA VAL A 52 17.28 9.36 11.54
C VAL A 52 18.75 9.04 11.77
N GLU A 53 19.09 7.77 11.92
CA GLU A 53 20.48 7.32 12.10
C GLU A 53 21.37 7.82 10.95
N TRP A 54 20.94 7.67 9.70
CA TRP A 54 21.70 8.15 8.55
C TRP A 54 21.93 9.66 8.57
N ILE A 55 20.92 10.45 8.94
CA ILE A 55 21.01 11.91 9.06
C ILE A 55 21.95 12.32 10.20
N GLU A 56 22.05 11.53 11.27
CA GLU A 56 23.00 11.78 12.36
C GLU A 56 24.46 11.63 11.93
N TYR A 57 24.74 10.78 10.94
CA TYR A 57 26.08 10.64 10.34
C TYR A 57 26.40 11.72 9.29
N ALA A 58 25.44 12.53 8.87
CA ALA A 58 25.67 13.58 7.88
C ALA A 58 26.37 14.80 8.49
N ASP A 59 27.29 15.40 7.73
CA ASP A 59 27.91 16.68 8.10
C ASP A 59 26.88 17.82 8.12
N GLU A 60 27.14 18.87 8.91
CA GLU A 60 26.26 20.03 8.97
C GLU A 60 26.34 20.87 7.68
N PRO A 61 25.20 21.38 7.16
CA PRO A 61 23.86 21.27 7.72
C PRO A 61 23.21 19.92 7.46
N LYS A 62 22.55 19.36 8.49
CA LYS A 62 21.78 18.12 8.35
C LYS A 62 20.73 18.24 7.22
N PRO A 63 20.65 17.25 6.32
CA PRO A 63 19.70 17.27 5.22
C PRO A 63 18.26 17.10 5.71
N ASP A 64 17.31 17.73 5.02
CA ASP A 64 15.89 17.53 5.27
C ASP A 64 15.49 16.08 4.91
N PRO A 65 14.94 15.31 5.87
CA PRO A 65 14.46 13.95 5.63
C PRO A 65 13.48 13.84 4.46
N ALA A 66 12.56 14.81 4.29
CA ALA A 66 11.54 14.75 3.25
C ALA A 66 12.16 14.90 1.85
N LEU A 67 13.02 15.91 1.68
CA LEU A 67 13.77 16.11 0.44
C LEU A 67 14.68 14.93 0.12
N LEU A 68 15.30 14.29 1.12
CA LEU A 68 16.16 13.13 0.89
C LEU A 68 15.39 11.94 0.32
N ILE A 69 14.23 11.64 0.90
CA ILE A 69 13.35 10.56 0.44
C ILE A 69 12.79 10.87 -0.95
N GLN A 70 12.42 12.12 -1.22
CA GLN A 70 12.02 12.59 -2.54
C GLN A 70 13.12 12.42 -3.59
N ASN A 71 14.36 12.79 -3.25
CA ASN A 71 15.51 12.63 -4.14
C ASN A 71 15.86 11.16 -4.41
N ALA A 72 15.53 10.25 -3.48
CA ALA A 72 15.65 8.80 -3.67
C ALA A 72 14.51 8.21 -4.52
N GLY A 73 13.55 9.03 -4.98
CA GLY A 73 12.43 8.62 -5.82
C GLY A 73 11.21 8.11 -5.07
N PHE A 74 11.13 8.37 -3.75
CA PHE A 74 10.00 7.98 -2.91
C PHE A 74 9.16 9.20 -2.53
N ASP A 75 7.86 8.97 -2.34
CA ASP A 75 6.95 9.99 -1.83
C ASP A 75 7.15 10.18 -0.31
N PRO A 76 7.50 11.37 0.20
CA PRO A 76 7.72 11.59 1.63
C PRO A 76 6.51 11.23 2.52
N GLU A 77 5.28 11.22 1.99
CA GLU A 77 4.08 10.79 2.72
C GLU A 77 4.12 9.32 3.13
N ILE A 78 4.83 8.46 2.37
CA ILE A 78 4.96 7.03 2.71
C ILE A 78 5.61 6.82 4.08
N LEU A 79 6.38 7.82 4.54
CA LEU A 79 7.02 7.89 5.84
C LEU A 79 6.40 8.97 6.76
N ASP A 80 5.18 9.48 6.50
CA ASP A 80 4.56 10.69 7.11
C ASP A 80 5.58 11.78 7.46
N LEU A 81 6.44 12.15 6.50
CA LEU A 81 7.43 13.21 6.70
C LEU A 81 6.87 14.60 6.35
N LEU A 82 5.72 14.65 5.67
CA LEU A 82 4.96 15.88 5.48
C LEU A 82 4.01 16.05 6.67
N THR A 83 4.18 17.14 7.43
CA THR A 83 3.18 17.55 8.41
C THR A 83 1.93 18.01 7.68
N ALA A 84 0.76 17.52 8.11
CA ALA A 84 -0.48 18.24 7.83
C ALA A 84 -0.36 19.62 8.49
N ASP A 85 -0.46 20.69 7.69
CA ASP A 85 -0.55 22.06 8.17
C ASP A 85 -1.64 22.25 9.25
#